data_AF-A0A817MT01-F1
#
_entry.id   AF-A0A817MT01-F1
#
_cell.length_a   1.000
_cell.length_b   1.000
_cell.length_c   1.000
_cell.angle_alpha   90.00
_cell.angle_beta   90.00
_cell.angle_gamma   90.00
#
_symmetry.space_group_name_H-M   'P 1'
#
loop_
_entity.id
_entity.type
_entity.pdbx_description
1 polymer ?
#
loop_
_entity_poly.entity_id
_entity_poly.type
_entity_poly.pdbx_seq_one_letter_code
_entity_poly.pdbx_strand_id
1 'polypeptide(L)'
;MDKMIIDLLEVCARSCGNTLPNRIVLYRDGVDDGQFQKVLDNKGTSRPALYHVLHDENEFSSDDIQQLTYWLCHTDVRCSKSVSIPAPVHYAHLAAYASHAYEFDHSDDEILESENDKDQGELITLEDIKTKVMILNNGVQDTMWFV
;
A
#
# COMPACT_ATOMS: atom_id res chain seq x y z
N MET A 1 -4.60 7.11 -16.62
CA MET A 1 -3.86 7.28 -15.35
C MET A 1 -4.84 6.98 -14.24
N ASP A 2 -4.48 6.10 -13.31
CA ASP A 2 -5.39 5.65 -12.25
C ASP A 2 -5.84 6.79 -11.34
N LYS A 3 -7.10 6.75 -10.91
CA LYS A 3 -7.71 7.79 -10.05
C LYS A 3 -6.90 8.03 -8.78
N MET A 4 -6.34 6.98 -8.17
CA MET A 4 -5.50 7.09 -6.98
C MET A 4 -4.26 7.95 -7.19
N ILE A 5 -3.64 7.86 -8.36
CA ILE A 5 -2.45 8.65 -8.69
C ILE A 5 -2.83 10.12 -8.92
N ILE A 6 -3.96 10.37 -9.58
CA ILE A 6 -4.48 11.72 -9.78
C ILE A 6 -4.75 12.39 -8.42
N ASP A 7 -5.47 11.71 -7.53
CA ASP A 7 -5.81 12.23 -6.21
C ASP A 7 -4.51 12.54 -5.41
N LEU A 8 -3.48 11.68 -5.49
CA LEU A 8 -2.18 11.93 -4.84
C LEU A 8 -1.43 13.13 -5.44
N LEU A 9 -1.46 13.30 -6.76
CA LEU A 9 -0.82 14.44 -7.44
C LEU A 9 -1.49 15.76 -7.05
N GLU A 10 -2.82 15.77 -6.91
CA GLU A 10 -3.54 16.94 -6.43
C GLU A 10 -3.15 17.32 -5.00
N VAL A 11 -3.07 16.34 -4.10
CA VAL A 11 -2.61 16.56 -2.71
C VAL A 11 -1.19 17.13 -2.69
N CYS A 12 -0.28 16.53 -3.46
CA CYS A 12 1.10 17.01 -3.58
C CYS A 12 1.16 18.43 -4.12
N ALA A 13 0.41 18.75 -5.19
CA ALA A 13 0.35 20.09 -5.75
C ALA A 13 -0.14 21.11 -4.73
N ARG A 14 -1.19 20.81 -3.95
CA ARG A 14 -1.70 21.69 -2.89
C ARG A 14 -0.62 21.95 -1.82
N SER A 15 0.14 20.93 -1.42
CA SER A 15 1.23 21.07 -0.45
C SER A 15 2.47 21.79 -1.02
N CYS A 16 2.66 21.76 -2.33
CA CYS A 16 3.84 22.31 -3.03
C CYS A 16 3.52 23.57 -3.84
N GLY A 17 2.69 24.47 -3.31
CA GLY A 17 2.45 25.79 -3.92
C GLY A 17 1.79 25.72 -5.32
N ASN A 18 0.93 24.72 -5.53
CA ASN A 18 0.21 24.44 -6.76
C ASN A 18 1.11 24.08 -7.96
N THR A 19 2.29 23.50 -7.68
CA THR A 19 3.22 22.99 -8.69
C THR A 19 3.23 21.47 -8.67
N LEU A 20 3.13 20.84 -9.84
CA LEU A 20 3.21 19.38 -9.97
C LEU A 20 4.66 18.90 -9.81
N PRO A 21 4.88 17.70 -9.26
CA PRO A 21 6.21 17.13 -9.15
C PRO A 21 6.82 16.88 -10.53
N ASN A 22 8.10 17.20 -10.69
CA ASN A 22 8.84 16.98 -11.93
C ASN A 22 9.34 15.53 -12.10
N ARG A 23 9.38 14.76 -11.01
CA ARG A 23 9.82 13.36 -10.98
C ARG A 23 8.93 12.57 -10.07
N ILE A 24 8.60 11.34 -10.46
CA ILE A 24 7.79 10.41 -9.69
C ILE A 24 8.58 9.11 -9.56
N VAL A 25 8.69 8.60 -8.33
CA VAL A 25 9.30 7.30 -8.02
C VAL A 25 8.24 6.43 -7.38
N LEU A 26 7.95 5.28 -8.01
CA LEU A 26 6.92 4.35 -7.55
C LEU A 26 7.58 3.09 -6.97
N TYR A 27 7.32 2.81 -5.70
CA TYR A 27 7.68 1.53 -5.09
C TYR A 27 6.45 0.62 -5.09
N ARG A 28 6.58 -0.56 -5.70
CA ARG A 28 5.51 -1.55 -5.77
C ARG A 28 5.91 -2.81 -5.00
N ASP A 29 5.07 -3.21 -4.05
CA ASP A 29 5.22 -4.45 -3.27
C ASP A 29 4.25 -5.53 -3.76
N GLY A 30 4.55 -6.80 -3.52
CA GLY A 30 3.67 -7.93 -3.84
C GLY A 30 3.75 -8.47 -5.27
N VAL A 31 4.83 -8.18 -6.00
CA VAL A 31 5.14 -8.89 -7.25
C VAL A 31 6.09 -10.04 -6.91
N ASP A 32 5.54 -11.23 -6.69
CA ASP A 32 6.32 -12.46 -6.55
C ASP A 32 6.38 -13.15 -7.92
N ASP A 33 7.57 -13.52 -8.37
CA ASP A 33 7.77 -14.45 -9.48
C ASP A 33 7.41 -15.85 -8.99
N GLY A 34 6.10 -16.08 -8.83
CA GLY A 34 5.43 -17.31 -8.41
C GLY A 34 6.28 -18.32 -7.63
N GLN A 35 6.01 -18.44 -6.33
CA GLN A 35 6.32 -19.58 -5.45
C GLN A 35 7.57 -19.49 -4.57
N PHE A 36 7.84 -18.36 -3.89
CA PHE A 36 8.82 -18.36 -2.78
C PHE A 36 8.22 -18.40 -1.37
N GLN A 37 6.95 -18.82 -1.24
CA GLN A 37 6.36 -19.18 0.07
C GLN A 37 6.72 -20.60 0.52
N LYS A 38 8.01 -20.95 0.51
CA LYS A 38 8.47 -22.15 1.24
C LYS A 38 9.88 -22.03 1.80
N VAL A 39 10.15 -20.97 2.55
CA VAL A 39 11.11 -21.05 3.66
C VAL A 39 10.51 -20.33 4.86
N LEU A 40 9.98 -21.16 5.74
CA LEU A 40 9.37 -20.87 7.02
C LEU A 40 10.38 -20.31 8.02
N ASP A 41 9.95 -19.28 8.74
CA ASP A 41 10.14 -19.08 10.19
C ASP A 41 11.44 -19.53 10.86
N ASN A 42 12.56 -18.90 10.47
CA ASN A 42 13.68 -18.75 11.41
C ASN A 42 13.67 -17.32 11.98
N LYS A 43 13.13 -17.17 13.20
CA LYS A 43 13.37 -16.00 14.05
C LYS A 43 14.86 -15.91 14.33
N GLY A 44 15.61 -15.21 13.48
CA GLY A 44 17.06 -15.06 13.62
C GLY A 44 17.83 -14.75 12.33
N THR A 45 17.26 -15.02 11.15
CA THR A 45 17.89 -14.67 9.87
C THR A 45 17.17 -13.48 9.22
N SER A 46 17.90 -12.39 8.97
CA SER A 46 17.39 -11.25 8.21
C SER A 46 16.98 -11.69 6.80
N ARG A 47 15.79 -11.26 6.36
CA ARG A 47 15.33 -11.43 4.97
C ARG A 47 15.69 -10.14 4.22
N PRO A 48 16.71 -10.13 3.34
CA PRO A 48 17.02 -8.94 2.56
C PRO A 48 15.88 -8.69 1.55
N ALA A 49 15.46 -7.43 1.43
CA ALA A 49 14.53 -7.03 0.38
C ALA A 49 15.25 -6.98 -0.98
N LEU A 50 14.59 -7.49 -2.02
CA LEU A 50 15.08 -7.47 -3.39
C LEU A 50 14.32 -6.39 -4.17
N TYR A 51 15.04 -5.49 -4.82
CA TYR A 51 14.46 -4.40 -5.60
C TYR A 51 14.80 -4.57 -7.06
N HIS A 52 13.78 -4.53 -7.92
CA HIS A 52 13.91 -4.55 -9.37
C HIS A 52 13.37 -3.26 -9.98
N VAL A 53 14.22 -2.57 -10.75
CA VAL A 53 13.83 -1.38 -11.50
C VAL A 53 13.15 -1.85 -12.79
N LEU A 54 11.84 -1.71 -12.86
CA LEU A 54 11.06 -2.14 -14.02
C LEU A 54 11.09 -1.09 -15.15
N HIS A 55 11.10 0.19 -14.77
CA HIS A 55 11.08 1.31 -15.70
C HIS A 55 11.76 2.52 -15.06
N ASP A 56 12.62 3.21 -15.82
CA ASP A 56 13.30 4.42 -15.35
C ASP A 56 13.46 5.44 -16.48
N GLU A 57 12.73 6.55 -16.36
CA GLU A 57 12.85 7.74 -17.21
C GLU A 57 13.66 8.86 -16.53
N ASN A 58 14.02 8.70 -15.26
CA ASN A 58 14.75 9.70 -14.49
C ASN A 58 16.27 9.54 -14.62
N GLU A 59 16.73 8.50 -15.33
CA GLU A 59 18.14 8.17 -15.56
C GLU A 59 18.94 8.03 -14.27
N PHE A 60 18.38 7.32 -13.29
CA PHE A 60 19.07 7.08 -12.02
C PHE A 60 20.23 6.09 -12.20
N SER A 61 21.33 6.36 -11.51
CA SER A 61 22.35 5.33 -11.32
C SER A 61 21.89 4.28 -10.30
N SER A 62 22.52 3.10 -10.34
CA SER A 62 22.25 2.07 -9.33
C SER A 62 22.57 2.56 -7.92
N ASP A 63 23.61 3.37 -7.75
CA ASP A 63 24.00 3.94 -6.46
C ASP A 63 22.95 4.93 -5.94
N ASP A 64 22.37 5.75 -6.83
CA ASP A 64 21.32 6.71 -6.47
C ASP A 64 20.06 5.99 -5.96
N ILE A 65 19.60 4.94 -6.67
CA ILE A 65 18.41 4.18 -6.27
C ILE A 65 18.65 3.44 -4.96
N GLN A 66 19.82 2.82 -4.80
CA GLN A 66 20.18 2.11 -3.58
C GLN A 66 20.23 3.06 -2.38
N GLN A 67 20.84 4.24 -2.55
CA GLN A 67 20.94 5.25 -1.49
C GLN A 67 19.56 5.86 -1.16
N LEU A 68 18.76 6.18 -2.17
CA LEU A 68 17.40 6.68 -1.98
C LEU A 68 16.55 5.66 -1.22
N THR A 69 16.60 4.39 -1.64
CA THR A 69 15.87 3.29 -0.99
C THR A 69 16.31 3.14 0.47
N TYR A 70 17.62 3.16 0.72
CA TYR A 70 18.17 3.08 2.08
C TYR A 70 17.70 4.24 2.97
N TRP A 71 17.68 5.48 2.46
CA TRP A 71 17.18 6.63 3.23
C TRP A 71 15.69 6.52 3.53
N LEU A 72 14.87 6.06 2.59
CA LEU A 72 13.43 5.87 2.80
C LEU A 72 13.13 4.79 3.86
N CYS A 73 14.03 3.84 4.10
CA CYS A 73 13.91 2.88 5.20
C CYS A 73 14.09 3.53 6.60
N HIS A 74 14.50 4.79 6.67
CA HIS A 74 14.73 5.53 7.93
C HIS A 74 13.70 6.63 8.20
N THR A 75 12.72 6.80 7.31
CA THR A 75 11.70 7.86 7.42
C THR A 75 10.38 7.34 8.00
N ASP A 76 10.37 6.13 8.56
CA ASP A 76 9.18 5.57 9.19
C ASP A 76 8.90 6.27 10.53
N VAL A 77 7.70 6.83 10.69
CA VAL A 77 7.34 7.61 11.88
C VAL A 77 6.96 6.76 13.09
N ARG A 78 6.72 5.45 12.90
CA ARG A 78 6.27 4.54 13.97
C ARG A 78 7.44 4.03 14.81
N CYS A 79 8.67 4.13 14.32
CA CYS A 79 9.86 3.72 15.08
C CYS A 79 11.11 4.53 14.73
N SER A 80 12.04 4.64 15.68
CA SER A 80 13.34 5.28 15.49
C SER A 80 14.40 4.34 14.90
N LYS A 81 13.98 3.28 14.21
CA LYS A 81 14.84 2.23 13.67
C LYS A 81 14.68 2.14 12.16
N SER A 82 15.73 1.67 11.49
CA SER A 82 15.62 1.29 10.09
C SER A 82 14.69 0.09 9.94
N VAL A 83 13.72 0.21 9.04
CA VAL A 83 12.80 -0.87 8.64
C VAL A 83 13.32 -1.60 7.40
N SER A 84 12.87 -2.83 7.16
CA SER A 84 13.36 -3.67 6.06
C SER A 84 12.89 -3.26 4.66
N ILE A 85 11.89 -2.39 4.58
CA ILE A 85 11.27 -1.89 3.34
C ILE A 85 11.11 -0.36 3.42
N PRO A 86 11.03 0.36 2.29
CA PRO A 86 10.90 1.81 2.31
C PRO A 86 9.59 2.25 2.98
N ALA A 87 9.60 3.37 3.72
CA ALA A 87 8.41 3.87 4.40
C ALA A 87 7.15 3.98 3.51
N PRO A 88 7.22 4.43 2.23
CA PRO A 88 6.04 4.45 1.36
C PRO A 88 5.38 3.08 1.16
N VAL A 89 6.20 2.02 1.09
CA VAL A 89 5.72 0.64 0.95
C VAL A 89 5.08 0.16 2.24
N HIS A 90 5.73 0.42 3.37
CA HIS A 90 5.19 0.04 4.68
C HIS A 90 3.84 0.74 4.96
N TYR A 91 3.71 2.02 4.61
CA TYR A 91 2.45 2.76 4.75
C TYR A 91 1.35 2.22 3.84
N ALA A 92 1.67 1.81 2.61
CA ALA A 92 0.69 1.15 1.73
C ALA A 92 0.19 -0.17 2.36
N HIS A 93 1.07 -0.94 3.00
CA HIS A 93 0.67 -2.15 3.74
C HIS A 93 -0.22 -1.84 4.94
N LEU A 94 0.08 -0.80 5.72
CA LEU A 94 -0.76 -0.41 6.85
C LEU A 94 -2.13 0.06 6.39
N ALA A 95 -2.21 0.86 5.32
CA ALA A 95 -3.48 1.31 4.76
C ALA A 95 -4.33 0.13 4.27
N ALA A 96 -3.73 -0.83 3.56
CA ALA A 96 -4.42 -2.03 3.08
C ALA A 96 -4.86 -2.96 4.22
N TYR A 97 -4.03 -3.12 5.25
CA TYR A 97 -4.40 -3.89 6.44
C TYR A 97 -5.54 -3.22 7.23
N ALA A 98 -5.49 -1.89 7.38
CA ALA A 98 -6.50 -1.14 8.10
C ALA A 98 -7.85 -1.14 7.37
N SER A 99 -7.87 -1.05 6.04
CA SER A 99 -9.11 -1.22 5.28
C SER A 99 -9.72 -2.61 5.45
N HIS A 100 -8.88 -3.66 5.49
CA HIS A 100 -9.36 -5.03 5.69
C HIS A 100 -9.89 -5.26 7.12
N ALA A 101 -9.26 -4.68 8.13
CA ALA A 101 -9.77 -4.75 9.50
C ALA A 101 -11.16 -4.08 9.64
N TYR A 102 -11.40 -3.01 8.89
CA TYR A 102 -12.70 -2.33 8.86
C TYR A 102 -13.81 -3.18 8.21
N GLU A 103 -13.48 -3.95 7.16
CA GLU A 103 -14.40 -4.94 6.56
C GLU A 103 -14.84 -5.99 7.58
N PHE A 104 -13.93 -6.45 8.42
CA PHE A 104 -14.21 -7.49 9.42
C PHE A 104 -15.16 -6.99 10.52
N ASP A 105 -14.98 -5.76 11.00
CA ASP A 105 -15.83 -5.14 12.03
C ASP A 105 -17.26 -4.87 11.51
N HIS A 106 -17.43 -4.60 10.21
CA HIS A 106 -18.75 -4.45 9.57
C HIS A 106 -19.43 -5.79 9.27
N SER A 107 -18.67 -6.89 9.20
CA SER A 107 -19.23 -8.22 8.96
C SER A 107 -19.86 -8.82 10.21
N ASP A 108 -19.45 -8.42 11.42
CA ASP A 108 -20.02 -8.91 12.68
C ASP A 108 -21.44 -8.36 12.94
N ASP A 109 -21.80 -7.21 12.35
CA ASP A 109 -23.17 -6.67 12.39
C ASP A 109 -24.13 -7.36 11.38
N GLU A 110 -23.60 -8.08 10.38
CA GLU A 110 -24.38 -8.86 9.39
C GLU A 110 -24.55 -10.35 9.75
N ILE A 111 -23.99 -10.86 10.87
CA ILE A 111 -24.20 -12.25 11.32
C ILE A 111 -25.54 -12.44 12.08
N LEU A 112 -26.55 -11.62 11.75
CA LEU A 112 -27.95 -12.01 11.94
C LEU A 112 -28.61 -12.06 10.56
N GLU A 113 -28.78 -13.30 10.09
CA GLU A 113 -29.47 -13.74 8.87
C GLU A 113 -28.60 -13.87 7.59
N SER A 114 -27.88 -14.98 7.48
CA SER A 114 -28.36 -16.10 6.63
C SER A 114 -27.32 -17.23 6.50
N GLU A 115 -27.67 -18.42 6.98
CA GLU A 115 -27.14 -19.67 6.43
C GLU A 115 -27.71 -19.83 5.02
N ASN A 116 -26.86 -19.89 3.99
CA ASN A 116 -27.02 -20.79 2.84
C ASN A 116 -25.78 -20.75 1.92
N ASP A 117 -25.07 -21.87 1.88
CA ASP A 117 -24.11 -22.25 0.84
C ASP A 117 -24.72 -22.11 -0.56
N LYS A 118 -24.11 -21.30 -1.44
CA LYS A 118 -23.94 -21.62 -2.88
C LYS A 118 -22.66 -20.98 -3.44
N ASP A 119 -21.66 -21.83 -3.61
CA ASP A 119 -20.51 -21.63 -4.50
C ASP A 119 -21.00 -21.57 -5.96
N GLN A 120 -21.30 -20.36 -6.43
CA GLN A 120 -21.36 -20.02 -7.85
C GLN A 120 -20.64 -18.68 -7.99
N GLY A 121 -19.59 -18.64 -8.81
CA GLY A 121 -18.82 -17.43 -9.09
C GLY A 121 -19.71 -16.32 -9.63
N GLU A 122 -20.26 -15.53 -8.73
CA GLU A 122 -21.07 -14.36 -9.01
C GLU A 122 -20.13 -13.20 -9.36
N LEU A 123 -20.40 -12.54 -10.48
CA LEU A 123 -19.62 -11.40 -10.93
C LEU A 123 -19.87 -10.24 -9.95
N ILE A 124 -18.94 -10.02 -9.02
CA ILE A 124 -19.03 -8.97 -8.00
C ILE A 124 -19.28 -7.64 -8.71
N THR A 125 -20.42 -6.99 -8.43
CA THR A 125 -20.75 -5.72 -9.09
C THR A 125 -19.92 -4.58 -8.50
N LEU A 126 -19.75 -3.49 -9.24
CA LEU A 126 -19.05 -2.29 -8.73
C LEU A 126 -19.75 -1.70 -7.49
N GLU A 127 -21.03 -1.97 -7.32
CA GLU A 127 -21.82 -1.55 -6.16
C GLU A 127 -21.48 -2.42 -4.95
N ASP A 128 -21.34 -3.73 -5.13
CA ASP A 128 -20.88 -4.65 -4.08
C ASP A 128 -19.44 -4.33 -3.63
N ILE A 129 -18.57 -3.96 -4.58
CA ILE A 129 -17.21 -3.51 -4.26
C ILE A 129 -17.23 -2.21 -3.46
N LYS A 130 -18.07 -1.23 -3.83
CA LYS A 130 -18.17 0.04 -3.10
C LYS A 130 -18.74 -0.11 -1.69
N THR A 131 -19.62 -1.08 -1.49
CA THR A 131 -20.17 -1.40 -0.17
C THR A 131 -19.14 -2.07 0.72
N LYS A 132 -18.27 -2.90 0.15
CA LYS A 132 -17.20 -3.61 0.87
C LYS A 132 -15.95 -2.76 1.10
N VAL A 133 -15.61 -1.88 0.15
CA VAL A 133 -14.42 -1.01 0.25
C VAL A 133 -14.64 0.09 1.28
N MET A 134 -13.68 0.25 2.19
CA MET A 134 -13.67 1.33 3.16
C MET A 134 -13.67 2.71 2.47
N ILE A 135 -14.76 3.47 2.61
CA ILE A 135 -14.85 4.86 2.16
C ILE A 135 -14.62 5.77 3.36
N LEU A 136 -13.53 6.53 3.33
CA LEU A 136 -13.17 7.46 4.38
C LEU A 136 -14.01 8.74 4.34
N ASN A 137 -14.36 9.26 5.52
CA ASN A 137 -14.97 10.58 5.65
C ASN A 137 -14.07 11.68 5.07
N ASN A 138 -14.67 12.70 4.45
CA ASN A 138 -13.93 13.77 3.75
C ASN A 138 -12.86 14.49 4.59
N GLY A 139 -12.96 14.47 5.93
CA GLY A 139 -11.98 15.10 6.82
C GLY A 139 -10.72 14.27 7.11
N VAL A 140 -10.69 12.98 6.77
CA VAL A 140 -9.57 12.07 7.07
C VAL A 140 -8.90 11.48 5.82
N GLN A 141 -9.39 11.81 4.63
CA GLN A 141 -8.84 11.31 3.36
C GLN A 141 -7.39 11.75 3.13
N ASP A 142 -7.05 12.97 3.57
CA ASP A 142 -5.70 13.56 3.41
C ASP A 142 -4.81 13.33 4.66
N THR A 143 -5.22 12.50 5.62
CA THR A 143 -4.45 12.22 6.83
C THR A 143 -3.86 10.80 6.81
N MET A 144 -2.82 10.58 7.60
CA MET A 144 -2.23 9.25 7.80
C MET A 144 -3.01 8.44 8.86
N TRP A 145 -4.32 8.27 8.67
CA TRP A 145 -5.21 7.59 9.62
C TRP A 145 -4.86 6.12 9.90
N PHE A 146 -4.06 5.51 9.03
CA PHE A 146 -3.63 4.11 9.11
C PHE A 146 -2.31 3.90 9.89
N VAL A 147 -1.67 4.98 10.38
CA VAL A 147 -0.38 4.93 11.07
C VAL A 147 -0.52 4.76 12.57
#